data_AF-A0A2B7XEE6-F1
#
_entry.id   AF-A0A2B7XEE6-F1
#
_cell.length_a   1.000
_cell.length_b   1.000
_cell.length_c   1.000
_cell.angle_alpha   90.00
_cell.angle_beta   90.00
_cell.angle_gamma   90.00
#
_symmetry.space_group_name_H-M   'P 1'
#
loop_
_entity.id
_entity.type
_entity.pdbx_description
1 polymer ?
#
loop_
_entity_poly.entity_id
_entity_poly.type
_entity_poly.pdbx_seq_one_letter_code
_entity_poly.pdbx_strand_id
1 'polypeptide(L)'
;MYESYKPHPLLAQIPLTVSPFISLPTATTLPYTYKSVPSTLPPSAIVDPSGLEKARYVISPGGGHAAHPSDILASCEALEKHMKKIREDSLAAIKDWEESIKQRDLAEKRRIAPGWLDRDEKLLQPVKVTRVMPEADAPSQSSQKLSTEKNKETSPDTISTIETEELDRAFAQMR
;
A
#
# COMPACT_ATOMS: atom_id res chain seq x y z
N MET A 1 -48.91 49.34 -22.45
CA MET A 1 -49.57 48.02 -22.61
C MET A 1 -49.18 47.51 -23.98
N TYR A 2 -48.39 46.44 -24.04
CA TYR A 2 -47.86 45.94 -25.32
C TYR A 2 -48.96 45.19 -26.07
N GLU A 3 -49.25 45.65 -27.28
CA GLU A 3 -50.19 45.04 -28.22
C GLU A 3 -49.56 43.80 -28.87
N SER A 4 -49.31 42.77 -28.07
CA SER A 4 -48.68 41.51 -28.49
C SER A 4 -49.60 40.58 -29.30
N TYR A 5 -50.83 40.99 -29.59
CA TYR A 5 -51.83 40.18 -30.30
C TYR A 5 -52.06 40.61 -31.76
N LYS A 6 -51.32 41.60 -32.27
CA LYS A 6 -51.43 42.02 -33.67
C LYS A 6 -50.29 41.42 -34.50
N PRO A 7 -50.55 40.49 -35.43
CA PRO A 7 -49.49 39.90 -36.24
C PRO A 7 -48.81 40.97 -37.10
N HIS A 8 -47.48 40.88 -37.20
CA HIS A 8 -46.66 41.84 -37.93
C HIS A 8 -47.05 41.85 -39.43
N PRO A 9 -47.22 43.02 -40.07
CA PRO A 9 -47.80 43.13 -41.41
C PRO A 9 -47.02 42.34 -42.49
N LEU A 10 -45.69 42.22 -42.34
CA LEU A 10 -44.85 41.40 -43.22
C LEU A 10 -45.13 39.89 -43.12
N LEU A 11 -45.59 39.39 -41.96
CA LEU A 11 -45.97 37.99 -41.76
C LEU A 11 -47.40 37.69 -42.23
N ALA A 12 -48.24 38.71 -42.37
CA ALA A 12 -49.61 38.56 -42.85
C ALA A 12 -49.69 38.35 -44.38
N GLN A 13 -48.62 38.66 -45.11
CA GLN A 13 -48.63 38.76 -46.57
C GLN A 13 -48.03 37.52 -47.28
N ILE A 14 -47.50 36.57 -46.52
CA ILE A 14 -47.05 35.29 -47.06
C ILE A 14 -48.17 34.28 -46.82
N PRO A 15 -48.81 33.72 -47.86
CA PRO A 15 -49.73 32.61 -47.65
C PRO A 15 -48.91 31.48 -47.02
N LEU A 16 -49.19 31.16 -45.75
CA LEU A 16 -48.64 29.96 -45.12
C LEU A 16 -49.13 28.79 -45.96
N THR A 17 -48.23 28.26 -46.77
CA THR A 17 -48.51 27.40 -47.91
C THR A 17 -49.29 26.17 -47.46
N VAL A 18 -50.60 26.15 -47.72
CA VAL A 18 -51.42 24.94 -47.60
C VAL A 18 -51.26 24.17 -48.91
N SER A 19 -50.07 23.58 -49.11
CA SER A 19 -49.89 22.58 -50.16
C SER A 19 -50.59 21.30 -49.70
N PRO A 20 -51.52 20.71 -50.49
CA PRO A 20 -52.18 19.45 -50.12
C PRO A 20 -51.22 18.25 -50.06
N PHE A 21 -49.96 18.44 -50.48
CA PHE A 21 -48.90 17.42 -50.44
C PHE A 21 -47.87 17.66 -49.34
N ILE A 22 -48.00 18.74 -48.55
CA ILE A 22 -47.06 19.07 -47.48
C ILE A 22 -47.81 19.16 -46.15
N SER A 23 -47.64 18.12 -45.34
CA SER A 23 -48.15 18.06 -43.96
C SER A 23 -47.20 18.84 -43.07
N LEU A 24 -47.53 20.08 -42.74
CA LEU A 24 -46.79 20.85 -41.75
C LEU A 24 -47.02 20.23 -40.37
N PRO A 25 -45.97 20.05 -39.53
CA PRO A 25 -46.13 19.55 -38.19
C PRO A 25 -47.05 20.48 -37.40
N THR A 26 -48.16 19.94 -36.91
CA THR A 26 -49.15 20.69 -36.12
C THR A 26 -48.57 20.96 -34.73
N ALA A 27 -48.66 22.20 -34.24
CA ALA A 27 -48.20 22.55 -32.90
C ALA A 27 -48.96 21.71 -31.86
N THR A 28 -48.24 21.00 -31.01
CA THR A 28 -48.84 20.19 -29.94
C THR A 28 -49.52 21.12 -28.94
N THR A 29 -50.84 21.04 -28.83
CA THR A 29 -51.55 21.78 -27.81
C THR A 29 -51.42 21.02 -26.51
N LEU A 30 -51.03 21.74 -25.46
CA LEU A 30 -50.94 21.17 -24.12
C LEU A 30 -52.38 20.80 -23.69
N PRO A 31 -52.67 19.55 -23.27
CA PRO A 31 -53.97 19.19 -22.72
C PRO A 31 -54.44 20.16 -21.63
N TYR A 32 -55.74 20.40 -21.55
CA TYR A 32 -56.37 21.31 -20.57
C TYR A 32 -56.19 20.87 -19.10
N THR A 33 -55.55 19.72 -18.87
CA THR A 33 -55.21 19.13 -17.57
C THR A 33 -53.74 19.34 -17.18
N TYR A 34 -53.06 20.34 -17.74
CA TYR A 34 -51.71 20.66 -17.31
C TYR A 34 -51.69 21.09 -15.85
N LYS A 35 -51.07 20.26 -15.00
CA LYS A 35 -50.69 20.68 -13.64
C LYS A 35 -49.54 21.66 -13.75
N SER A 36 -49.73 22.85 -13.20
CA SER A 36 -48.66 23.83 -13.03
C SER A 36 -47.52 23.19 -12.25
N VAL A 37 -46.37 23.00 -12.91
CA VAL A 37 -45.14 22.68 -12.18
C VAL A 37 -44.74 23.90 -11.36
N PRO A 38 -44.29 23.73 -10.10
CA PRO A 38 -43.76 24.84 -9.33
C PRO A 38 -42.58 25.46 -10.08
N SER A 39 -42.61 26.78 -10.28
CA SER A 39 -41.47 27.53 -10.83
C SER A 39 -40.32 27.68 -9.84
N THR A 40 -40.41 27.03 -8.67
CA THR A 40 -39.35 26.97 -7.69
C THR A 40 -38.38 25.88 -8.13
N LEU A 41 -37.13 26.27 -8.42
CA LEU A 41 -36.03 25.33 -8.60
C LEU A 41 -36.10 24.29 -7.45
N PRO A 42 -35.96 22.99 -7.74
CA PRO A 42 -35.86 21.99 -6.69
C PRO A 42 -34.76 22.43 -5.71
N PRO A 43 -34.96 22.26 -4.39
CA PRO A 43 -33.99 22.67 -3.39
C PRO A 43 -32.62 22.11 -3.79
N SER A 44 -31.63 22.99 -3.90
CA SER A 44 -30.28 22.61 -4.31
C SER A 44 -29.77 21.53 -3.37
N ALA A 45 -29.28 20.42 -3.92
CA ALA A 45 -28.68 19.29 -3.19
C ALA A 45 -27.41 19.68 -2.37
N ILE A 46 -27.14 20.97 -2.23
CA ILE A 46 -26.04 21.58 -1.49
C ILE A 46 -26.45 21.85 -0.03
N VAL A 47 -27.76 21.86 0.30
CA VAL A 47 -28.23 22.05 1.68
C VAL A 47 -28.47 20.69 2.32
N ASP A 48 -27.49 20.24 3.12
CA ASP A 48 -27.65 19.14 4.06
C ASP A 48 -28.71 19.55 5.12
N PRO A 49 -29.79 18.79 5.37
CA PRO A 49 -30.82 19.15 6.34
C PRO A 49 -30.30 19.21 7.79
N SER A 50 -29.06 18.76 8.02
CA SER A 50 -28.39 18.74 9.33
C SER A 50 -27.57 20.02 9.64
N GLY A 51 -27.50 21.00 8.72
CA GLY A 51 -26.73 22.23 8.96
C GLY A 51 -25.21 22.04 9.07
N LEU A 52 -24.68 20.91 8.61
CA LEU A 52 -23.23 20.67 8.53
C LEU A 52 -22.68 21.45 7.34
N GLU A 53 -21.64 22.27 7.53
CA GLU A 53 -21.09 23.17 6.50
C GLU A 53 -20.61 22.49 5.19
N LYS A 54 -20.58 21.16 5.14
CA LYS A 54 -20.11 20.37 3.98
C LYS A 54 -21.15 19.32 3.61
N ALA A 55 -21.83 19.50 2.48
CA ALA A 55 -22.82 18.55 2.00
C ALA A 55 -22.17 17.23 1.54
N ARG A 56 -22.68 16.11 2.04
CA ARG A 56 -22.13 14.77 1.75
C ARG A 56 -22.67 14.24 0.42
N TYR A 57 -21.92 14.48 -0.65
CA TYR A 57 -22.32 14.12 -2.02
C TYR A 57 -22.08 12.64 -2.37
N VAL A 58 -21.12 11.98 -1.72
CA VAL A 58 -20.72 10.61 -2.09
C VAL A 58 -21.46 9.64 -1.20
N ILE A 59 -22.45 8.94 -1.78
CA ILE A 59 -23.27 7.96 -1.08
C ILE A 59 -22.82 6.56 -1.50
N SER A 60 -22.50 5.73 -0.52
CA SER A 60 -22.19 4.32 -0.79
C SER A 60 -23.47 3.57 -1.21
N PRO A 61 -23.45 2.68 -2.22
CA PRO A 61 -24.65 1.98 -2.72
C PRO A 61 -25.44 1.20 -1.64
N GLY A 62 -24.79 0.85 -0.52
CA GLY A 62 -25.40 0.22 0.65
C GLY A 62 -26.05 1.16 1.66
N GLY A 63 -26.18 2.46 1.35
CA GLY A 63 -26.99 3.43 2.10
C GLY A 63 -26.48 3.86 3.48
N GLY A 64 -25.40 3.27 3.99
CA GLY A 64 -24.92 3.51 5.37
C GLY A 64 -23.86 4.60 5.54
N HIS A 65 -23.22 5.07 4.47
CA HIS A 65 -22.15 6.06 4.55
C HIS A 65 -22.27 7.08 3.42
N ALA A 66 -22.48 8.34 3.81
CA ALA A 66 -22.36 9.48 2.94
C ALA A 66 -21.15 10.30 3.39
N ALA A 67 -20.25 10.64 2.46
CA ALA A 67 -19.03 11.40 2.75
C ALA A 67 -18.91 12.61 1.82
N HIS A 68 -18.22 13.65 2.28
CA HIS A 68 -17.78 14.74 1.42
C HIS A 68 -16.46 14.33 0.72
N PRO A 69 -16.24 14.72 -0.55
CA PRO A 69 -15.01 14.37 -1.29
C PRO A 69 -13.72 14.78 -0.57
N SER A 70 -13.70 15.90 0.17
CA SER A 70 -12.52 16.29 0.97
C SER A 70 -12.17 15.26 2.04
N ASP A 71 -13.17 14.63 2.64
CA ASP A 71 -12.98 13.72 3.76
C ASP A 71 -12.44 12.37 3.25
N ILE A 72 -12.87 11.98 2.04
CA ILE A 72 -12.32 10.82 1.32
C ILE A 72 -10.85 11.07 0.97
N LEU A 73 -10.51 12.25 0.44
CA LEU A 73 -9.12 12.60 0.13
C LEU A 73 -8.26 12.61 1.40
N ALA A 74 -8.73 13.22 2.49
CA ALA A 74 -8.04 13.22 3.76
C ALA A 74 -7.81 11.80 4.30
N SER A 75 -8.80 10.91 4.15
CA SER A 75 -8.67 9.49 4.51
C SER A 75 -7.61 8.78 3.66
N CYS A 76 -7.60 8.99 2.34
CA CYS A 76 -6.59 8.43 1.44
C CYS A 76 -5.17 8.92 1.78
N GLU A 77 -5.00 10.22 2.04
CA GLU A 77 -3.71 10.79 2.43
C GLU A 77 -3.24 10.27 3.79
N ALA A 78 -4.15 10.12 4.76
CA ALA A 78 -3.83 9.54 6.07
C ALA A 78 -3.37 8.09 5.93
N LEU A 79 -4.03 7.30 5.07
CA LEU A 79 -3.64 5.93 4.77
C LEU A 79 -2.26 5.87 4.10
N GLU A 80 -2.00 6.74 3.12
CA GLU A 80 -0.70 6.83 2.44
C GLU A 80 0.42 7.13 3.44
N LYS A 81 0.23 8.13 4.31
CA LYS A 81 1.20 8.50 5.36
C LYS A 81 1.46 7.33 6.30
N HIS A 82 0.41 6.62 6.71
CA HIS A 82 0.53 5.44 7.57
C HIS A 82 1.32 4.31 6.90
N MET A 83 1.04 4.00 5.63
CA MET A 83 1.77 2.98 4.89
C MET A 83 3.24 3.35 4.69
N LYS A 84 3.55 4.64 4.45
CA LYS A 84 4.94 5.13 4.38
C LYS A 84 5.66 4.96 5.71
N LYS A 85 5.02 5.34 6.81
CA LYS A 85 5.56 5.16 8.15
C LYS A 85 5.89 3.69 8.45
N ILE A 86 4.97 2.76 8.19
CA ILE A 86 5.23 1.31 8.39
C ILE A 86 6.44 0.85 7.57
N ARG A 87 6.59 1.33 6.35
CA ARG A 87 7.73 0.99 5.49
C ARG A 87 9.04 1.53 6.07
N GLU A 88 9.05 2.79 6.52
CA GLU A 88 10.23 3.41 7.11
C GLU A 88 10.63 2.73 8.42
N ASP A 89 9.67 2.47 9.30
CA ASP A 89 9.88 1.78 10.58
C ASP A 89 10.43 0.36 10.37
N SER A 90 9.91 -0.37 9.38
CA SER A 90 10.40 -1.72 9.09
C SER A 90 11.81 -1.72 8.48
N LEU A 91 12.14 -0.77 7.59
CA LEU A 91 13.49 -0.63 7.06
C LEU A 91 14.50 -0.20 8.14
N ALA A 92 14.09 0.65 9.08
CA ALA A 92 14.92 1.01 10.23
C ALA A 92 15.18 -0.22 11.12
N ALA A 93 14.12 -0.97 11.46
CA ALA A 93 14.25 -2.17 12.28
C ALA A 93 15.18 -3.24 11.67
N ILE A 94 15.14 -3.43 10.35
CA ILE A 94 16.05 -4.35 9.64
C ILE A 94 17.49 -3.86 9.76
N LYS A 95 17.75 -2.57 9.55
CA LYS A 95 19.10 -2.01 9.65
C LYS A 95 19.66 -2.13 11.07
N ASP A 96 18.86 -1.78 12.07
CA ASP A 96 19.25 -1.89 13.48
C ASP A 96 19.55 -3.35 13.84
N TRP A 97 18.75 -4.30 13.35
CA TRP A 97 18.99 -5.72 13.53
C TRP A 97 20.31 -6.16 12.88
N GLU A 98 20.55 -5.80 11.62
CA GLU A 98 21.81 -6.11 10.91
C GLU A 98 23.03 -5.52 11.63
N GLU A 99 22.95 -4.29 12.11
CA GLU A 99 24.02 -3.63 12.86
C GLU A 99 24.27 -4.33 14.19
N SER A 100 23.21 -4.76 14.89
CA SER A 100 23.35 -5.52 16.14
C SER A 100 24.06 -6.86 15.95
N ILE A 101 23.81 -7.55 14.83
CA ILE A 101 24.49 -8.79 14.47
C ILE A 101 25.97 -8.49 14.20
N LYS A 102 26.27 -7.50 13.37
CA LYS A 102 27.66 -7.08 13.06
C LYS A 102 28.43 -6.71 14.33
N GLN A 103 27.79 -5.99 15.26
CA GLN A 103 28.40 -5.61 16.54
C GLN A 103 28.68 -6.82 17.43
N ARG A 104 27.75 -7.77 17.53
CA ARG A 104 27.93 -9.01 18.30
C ARG A 104 29.06 -9.86 17.70
N ASP A 105 29.08 -10.04 16.39
CA ASP A 105 30.13 -10.77 15.69
C ASP A 105 31.50 -10.10 15.87
N LEU A 106 31.56 -8.76 15.82
CA LEU A 106 32.79 -8.02 16.12
C LEU A 106 33.22 -8.21 17.57
N ALA A 107 32.30 -8.16 18.53
CA ALA A 107 32.60 -8.37 19.93
C ALA A 107 33.12 -9.79 20.19
N GLU A 108 32.51 -10.80 19.58
CA GLU A 108 32.98 -12.19 19.65
C GLU A 108 34.38 -12.34 19.02
N LYS A 109 34.62 -11.75 17.86
CA LYS A 109 35.95 -11.74 17.21
C LYS A 109 37.01 -11.04 18.07
N ARG A 110 36.66 -9.89 18.67
CA ARG A 110 37.53 -9.15 19.61
C ARG A 110 37.80 -9.95 20.88
N ARG A 111 36.83 -10.73 21.35
CA ARG A 111 37.01 -11.64 22.50
C ARG A 111 37.96 -12.78 22.17
N ILE A 112 37.82 -13.38 20.99
CA ILE A 112 38.64 -14.53 20.56
C ILE A 112 40.09 -14.10 20.26
N ALA A 113 40.27 -12.94 19.65
CA ALA A 113 41.59 -12.46 19.23
C ALA A 113 41.77 -10.97 19.59
N PRO A 114 42.00 -10.66 20.88
CA PRO A 114 42.22 -9.28 21.32
C PRO A 114 43.46 -8.71 20.63
N GLY A 115 43.32 -7.53 20.02
CA GLY A 115 44.42 -6.83 19.34
C GLY A 115 44.85 -7.39 17.97
N TRP A 116 44.34 -8.56 17.55
CA TRP A 116 44.61 -9.12 16.22
C TRP A 116 43.75 -8.48 15.12
N LEU A 117 42.51 -8.10 15.45
CA LEU A 117 41.56 -7.56 14.48
C LEU A 117 41.81 -6.07 14.15
N ASP A 118 42.21 -5.29 15.17
CA ASP A 118 42.28 -3.81 15.09
C ASP A 118 43.70 -3.27 14.79
N ARG A 119 44.70 -4.14 14.66
CA ARG A 119 46.09 -3.74 14.34
C ARG A 119 46.47 -4.18 12.92
N ASP A 120 47.13 -3.29 12.19
CA ASP A 120 47.65 -3.57 10.83
C ASP A 120 48.89 -4.47 10.83
N GLU A 121 49.56 -4.58 11.98
CA GLU A 121 50.73 -5.43 12.17
C GLU A 121 50.31 -6.92 12.24
N LYS A 122 50.40 -7.63 11.11
CA LYS A 122 50.24 -9.09 11.07
C LYS A 122 51.58 -9.78 11.24
N LEU A 123 51.60 -10.91 11.96
CA LEU A 123 52.80 -11.74 12.08
C LEU A 123 53.27 -12.17 10.69
N LEU A 124 54.57 -12.05 10.44
CA LEU A 124 55.20 -12.53 9.22
C LEU A 124 54.94 -14.03 9.09
N GLN A 125 54.26 -14.43 8.02
CA GLN A 125 54.11 -15.84 7.68
C GLN A 125 55.33 -16.30 6.89
N PRO A 126 55.88 -17.49 7.19
CA PRO A 126 56.96 -18.04 6.40
C PRO A 126 56.45 -18.33 4.99
N VAL A 127 57.07 -17.69 4.00
CA VAL A 127 56.84 -18.01 2.59
C VAL A 127 57.41 -19.41 2.34
N LYS A 128 56.56 -20.35 1.94
CA LYS A 128 57.05 -21.64 1.44
C LYS A 128 57.78 -21.36 0.13
N VAL A 129 59.11 -21.31 0.20
CA VAL A 129 59.94 -21.32 -1.00
C VAL A 129 59.79 -22.71 -1.62
N THR A 130 58.90 -22.85 -2.59
CA THR A 130 58.83 -24.05 -3.43
C THR A 130 60.14 -24.11 -4.20
N ARG A 131 61.13 -24.83 -3.67
CA ARG A 131 62.27 -25.26 -4.46
C ARG A 131 61.70 -26.15 -5.56
N VAL A 132 61.64 -25.63 -6.78
CA VAL A 132 61.37 -26.44 -7.97
C VAL A 132 62.63 -27.30 -8.17
N MET A 133 62.65 -28.48 -7.53
CA MET A 133 63.52 -29.57 -7.96
C MET A 133 62.74 -30.38 -9.01
N PRO A 134 63.33 -30.69 -10.17
CA PRO A 134 62.68 -31.54 -11.15
C PRO A 134 62.75 -33.01 -10.68
N GLU A 135 61.58 -33.67 -10.75
CA GLU A 135 61.30 -35.10 -10.99
C GLU A 135 62.04 -36.21 -10.20
N ALA A 136 61.27 -37.01 -9.44
CA ALA A 136 61.13 -38.46 -9.64
C ALA A 136 60.14 -39.10 -8.62
N ASP A 137 59.17 -39.85 -9.16
CA ASP A 137 58.38 -40.99 -8.67
C ASP A 137 58.02 -41.27 -7.18
N ALA A 138 56.77 -41.72 -7.01
CA ALA A 138 56.01 -42.18 -5.82
C ALA A 138 56.62 -43.41 -5.06
N PRO A 139 56.07 -43.99 -3.95
CA PRO A 139 54.70 -43.85 -3.37
C PRO A 139 54.52 -43.83 -1.81
N SER A 140 53.28 -43.50 -1.41
CA SER A 140 52.47 -43.83 -0.20
C SER A 140 53.09 -44.30 1.13
N GLN A 141 52.68 -43.68 2.25
CA GLN A 141 52.25 -44.42 3.46
C GLN A 141 51.40 -43.60 4.48
N SER A 142 50.25 -44.21 4.80
CA SER A 142 49.34 -44.12 5.96
C SER A 142 49.85 -43.49 7.27
N SER A 143 48.99 -42.70 7.93
CA SER A 143 48.81 -42.80 9.39
C SER A 143 47.38 -42.46 9.84
N GLN A 144 46.92 -43.28 10.77
CA GLN A 144 45.56 -43.46 11.26
C GLN A 144 45.15 -42.41 12.33
N LYS A 145 43.83 -42.15 12.35
CA LYS A 145 42.91 -41.97 13.50
C LYS A 145 43.40 -41.24 14.77
N LEU A 146 42.66 -40.19 15.15
CA LEU A 146 42.17 -40.04 16.53
C LEU A 146 40.74 -39.49 16.53
N SER A 147 39.79 -40.39 16.76
CA SER A 147 38.45 -40.11 17.26
C SER A 147 38.55 -39.78 18.75
N THR A 148 37.94 -38.68 19.19
CA THR A 148 37.58 -38.47 20.59
C THR A 148 36.10 -38.12 20.65
N GLU A 149 35.30 -39.14 20.93
CA GLU A 149 33.96 -38.95 21.49
C GLU A 149 34.09 -38.69 23.00
N LYS A 150 33.44 -37.63 23.48
CA LYS A 150 32.83 -37.64 24.82
C LYS A 150 31.63 -36.69 24.86
N ASN A 151 30.52 -37.23 24.38
CA ASN A 151 29.22 -37.27 25.03
C ASN A 151 28.81 -36.06 25.91
N LYS A 152 27.87 -35.25 25.42
CA LYS A 152 26.82 -34.63 26.24
C LYS A 152 25.53 -34.61 25.44
N GLU A 153 24.76 -35.68 25.62
CA GLU A 153 23.34 -35.77 25.25
C GLU A 153 22.59 -34.54 25.80
N THR A 154 22.17 -33.66 24.89
CA THR A 154 20.98 -32.82 25.07
C THR A 154 20.04 -33.23 23.96
N SER A 155 18.96 -33.91 24.34
CA SER A 155 17.92 -34.41 23.46
C SER A 155 17.34 -33.28 22.57
N PRO A 156 17.14 -33.52 21.27
CA PRO A 156 16.58 -32.52 20.35
C PRO A 156 15.10 -32.18 20.63
N ASP A 157 14.41 -32.94 21.46
CA ASP A 157 12.97 -32.76 21.74
C ASP A 157 12.65 -31.61 22.71
N THR A 158 13.64 -31.11 23.46
CA THR A 158 13.38 -30.03 24.42
C THR A 158 13.27 -28.66 23.77
N ILE A 159 14.00 -28.41 22.67
CA ILE A 159 14.01 -27.09 22.01
C ILE A 159 12.71 -26.85 21.24
N SER A 160 12.22 -27.88 20.52
CA SER A 160 10.94 -27.79 19.78
C SER A 160 9.74 -27.61 20.70
N THR A 161 9.73 -28.29 21.85
CA THR A 161 8.63 -28.19 22.82
C THR A 161 8.54 -26.79 23.44
N ILE A 162 9.70 -26.19 23.78
CA ILE A 162 9.76 -24.83 24.36
C ILE A 162 9.24 -23.79 23.36
N GLU A 163 9.65 -23.87 22.08
CA GLU A 163 9.15 -22.96 21.04
C GLU A 163 7.63 -23.07 20.84
N THR A 164 7.07 -24.28 20.92
CA THR A 164 5.61 -24.47 20.79
C THR A 164 4.82 -23.94 21.99
N GLU A 165 5.37 -24.06 23.20
CA GLU A 165 4.73 -23.60 24.44
C GLU A 165 4.74 -22.06 24.53
N GLU A 166 5.78 -21.40 24.03
CA GLU A 166 5.85 -19.93 23.95
C GLU A 166 4.84 -19.35 22.96
N LEU A 167 4.63 -20.01 21.82
CA LEU A 167 3.60 -19.62 20.85
C LEU A 167 2.21 -19.78 21.45
N ASP A 168 1.90 -20.91 22.09
CA ASP A 168 0.57 -21.15 22.67
C ASP A 168 0.24 -20.14 23.80
N ARG A 169 1.25 -19.77 24.61
CA ARG A 169 1.12 -18.71 25.62
C ARG A 169 0.85 -17.33 25.02
N ALA A 170 1.53 -16.98 23.91
CA ALA A 170 1.33 -15.70 23.25
C ALA A 170 -0.09 -15.57 22.63
N PHE A 171 -0.61 -16.66 22.06
CA PHE A 171 -1.95 -16.68 21.47
C PHE A 171 -3.07 -16.81 22.52
N ALA A 172 -2.81 -17.44 23.67
CA ALA A 172 -3.77 -17.52 24.78
C ALA A 172 -4.10 -16.13 25.38
N GLN A 173 -3.18 -15.17 25.27
CA GLN A 173 -3.37 -13.80 25.77
C GLN A 173 -4.19 -12.89 24.81
N MET A 174 -4.56 -13.39 23.63
CA MET A 174 -5.27 -12.65 22.57
C MET A 174 -6.78 -13.00 22.50
N ARG A 175 -7.35 -13.53 23.58
CA ARG A 175 -8.79 -13.82 23.70
C ARG A 175 -9.43 -12.97 24.78
#